data_AF-A0A7I8DB80-F1
#
_entry.id   AF-A0A7I8DB80-F1
#
_cell.length_a   1.000
_cell.length_b   1.000
_cell.length_c   1.000
_cell.angle_alpha   90.00
_cell.angle_beta   90.00
_cell.angle_gamma   90.00
#
_symmetry.space_group_name_H-M   'P 1'
#
loop_
_entity.id
_entity.type
_entity.pdbx_description
1 polymer ?
#
loop_
_entity_poly.entity_id
_entity_poly.type
_entity_poly.pdbx_seq_one_letter_code
_entity_poly.pdbx_strand_id
1 'polypeptide(L)' 'MLEQLEAGEVQEIHNDRMPICLFPKLEERGFPYETEAMEDGSAKVRILKK' A
#
# COMPACT_ATOMS: atom_id res chain seq x y z
N MET A 1 -3.73 -1.58 12.46
CA MET A 1 -4.44 -0.32 12.13
C MET A 1 -3.37 0.62 11.55
N LEU A 2 -3.54 1.19 10.35
CA LEU A 2 -2.53 2.09 9.71
C LEU A 2 -2.18 3.34 10.55
N GLU A 3 -2.91 3.57 11.64
CA GLU A 3 -2.75 4.69 12.56
C GLU A 3 -1.50 4.59 13.46
N GLN A 4 -0.82 3.45 13.50
CA GLN A 4 0.34 3.23 14.39
C GLN A 4 1.71 3.29 13.69
N LEU A 5 1.75 3.47 12.36
CA LEU A 5 3.01 3.57 11.61
C LEU A 5 3.74 4.87 11.95
N GLU A 6 5.03 4.79 12.29
CA GLU A 6 5.89 5.95 12.52
C GLU A 6 6.25 6.65 11.20
N ALA A 7 6.64 7.93 11.29
CA ALA A 7 7.14 8.69 10.14
C ALA A 7 8.46 8.06 9.65
N GLY A 8 8.50 7.65 8.38
CA GLY A 8 9.58 6.88 7.78
C GLY A 8 9.33 5.37 7.74
N GLU A 9 8.24 4.87 8.30
CA GLU A 9 7.90 3.45 8.28
C GLU A 9 7.24 3.06 6.94
N VAL A 10 7.66 1.90 6.42
CA VAL A 10 7.09 1.31 5.20
C VAL A 10 6.14 0.20 5.60
N GLN A 11 4.86 0.34 5.25
CA GLN A 11 3.88 -0.73 5.42
C GLN A 11 3.77 -1.52 4.14
N GLU A 12 4.23 -2.77 4.16
CA GLU A 12 3.95 -3.74 3.10
C GLU A 12 2.61 -4.44 3.36
N ILE A 13 1.75 -4.45 2.34
CA ILE A 13 0.45 -5.10 2.33
C ILE A 13 0.47 -6.15 1.22
N HIS A 14 0.16 -7.40 1.54
CA HIS A 14 -0.16 -8.41 0.53
C HIS A 14 -1.67 -8.44 0.33
N ASN A 15 -2.08 -8.47 -0.91
CA ASN A 15 -3.48 -8.47 -1.30
C ASN A 15 -3.66 -9.57 -2.34
N ASP A 16 -4.68 -10.42 -2.19
CA ASP A 16 -4.95 -11.52 -3.12
C ASP A 16 -5.12 -11.08 -4.58
N ARG A 17 -5.35 -9.78 -4.80
CA ARG A 17 -5.44 -9.12 -6.12
C ARG A 17 -5.09 -7.65 -6.00
N MET A 18 -4.85 -6.97 -7.12
CA MET A 18 -4.63 -5.52 -7.14
C MET A 18 -5.73 -4.76 -6.36
N PRO A 19 -5.37 -4.00 -5.32
CA PRO A 19 -6.34 -3.32 -4.48
C PRO A 19 -6.74 -1.97 -5.10
N ILE A 20 -7.50 -2.03 -6.20
CA ILE A 20 -7.94 -0.85 -6.97
C ILE A 20 -8.71 0.15 -6.08
N CYS A 21 -9.48 -0.34 -5.11
CA CYS A 21 -10.21 0.53 -4.18
C CYS A 21 -9.32 1.21 -3.11
N LEU A 22 -8.09 0.74 -2.92
CA LEU A 22 -7.15 1.29 -1.94
C LEU A 22 -6.39 2.49 -2.51
N PHE A 23 -6.02 2.45 -3.80
CA PHE A 23 -5.28 3.52 -4.48
C PHE A 23 -5.86 4.92 -4.30
N PRO A 24 -7.15 5.18 -4.59
CA PRO A 24 -7.70 6.53 -4.43
C PRO A 24 -7.61 7.01 -2.97
N LYS A 25 -7.75 6.11 -1.98
CA LYS A 25 -7.62 6.48 -0.56
C LYS A 25 -6.18 6.84 -0.17
N LEU A 26 -5.19 6.22 -0.80
CA LEU A 26 -3.78 6.54 -0.57
C LEU A 26 -3.44 7.89 -1.21
N GLU A 27 -3.93 8.14 -2.42
CA GLU A 27 -3.79 9.42 -3.12
C GLU A 27 -4.49 10.55 -2.37
N GLU A 28 -5.74 10.37 -1.93
CA GLU A 28 -6.50 11.35 -1.13
C GLU A 28 -5.77 11.72 0.18
N ARG A 29 -5.05 10.76 0.76
CA ARG A 29 -4.27 10.96 1.98
C ARG A 29 -2.84 11.45 1.71
N GLY A 30 -2.43 11.56 0.45
CA GLY A 30 -1.09 11.97 0.05
C GLY A 30 0.02 10.99 0.46
N PHE A 31 -0.32 9.72 0.67
CA PHE A 31 0.68 8.70 1.01
C PHE A 31 1.32 8.15 -0.27
N PRO A 32 2.64 8.31 -0.48
CA PRO A 32 3.33 7.66 -1.59
C PRO A 32 3.26 6.14 -1.42
N TYR A 33 3.02 5.42 -2.51
CA TYR A 33 2.96 3.96 -2.49
C TYR A 33 3.54 3.35 -3.76
N GLU A 34 4.06 2.14 -3.63
CA GLU A 34 4.53 1.29 -4.73
C GLU A 34 3.69 0.03 -4.81
N THR A 35 3.47 -0.50 -6.01
CA THR A 35 2.70 -1.72 -6.23
C THR A 35 3.47 -2.70 -7.10
N GLU A 36 3.50 -3.96 -6.69
CA GLU A 36 4.16 -5.05 -7.40
C GLU A 36 3.17 -6.19 -7.62
N ALA A 37 2.90 -6.54 -8.87
CA ALA A 37 2.08 -7.69 -9.20
C ALA A 37 2.92 -8.97 -9.07
N MET A 38 2.40 -9.98 -8.38
CA MET A 38 3.07 -11.26 -8.17
C MET A 38 2.63 -12.28 -9.23
N GLU A 39 3.47 -13.29 -9.45
CA GLU A 39 3.20 -14.37 -10.42
C GLU A 39 1.99 -15.24 -10.05
N ASP A 40 1.59 -15.26 -8.77
CA ASP A 40 0.40 -15.98 -8.29
C ASP A 40 -0.92 -15.22 -8.50
N GLY A 41 -0.87 -14.01 -9.09
CA GLY A 41 -2.03 -13.15 -9.32
C GLY A 41 -2.34 -12.18 -8.16
N SER A 42 -1.61 -12.27 -7.06
CA SER A 42 -1.69 -11.34 -5.95
C SER A 42 -0.89 -10.06 -6.22
N ALA A 43 -1.02 -9.08 -5.34
CA ALA A 43 -0.32 -7.81 -5.42
C ALA A 43 0.28 -7.42 -4.06
N LYS A 44 1.53 -6.97 -4.08
CA LYS A 44 2.14 -6.29 -2.95
C LYS A 44 1.96 -4.79 -3.10
N VAL A 45 1.60 -4.12 -2.02
CA VAL A 45 1.56 -2.66 -1.94
C VAL A 45 2.46 -2.20 -0.82
N ARG A 46 3.44 -1.36 -1.12
CA ARG A 46 4.33 -0.74 -0.13
C ARG A 46 3.93 0.71 0.03
N ILE A 47 3.40 1.07 1.18
CA ILE A 47 3.00 2.45 1.49
C ILE A 47 4.14 3.08 2.29
N LEU A 48 4.68 4.19 1.78
CA LEU A 48 5.65 5.02 2.49
C LEU A 48 4.89 6.08 3.30
N LYS A 49 5.06 6.06 4.62
CA LYS A 49 4.58 7.14 5.49
C LYS A 49 5.72 8.14 5.70
N LYS A 50 5.53 9.40 5.27
CA LYS A 50 6.48 10.48 5.55
C LYS A 50 6.34 11.02 6.96
#